data_AF-A0A9Q0QGC7-F1
#
_entry.id   AF-A0A9Q0QGC7-F1
#
_cell.length_a   1.000
_cell.length_b   1.000
_cell.length_c   1.000
_cell.angle_alpha   90.00
_cell.angle_beta   90.00
_cell.angle_gamma   90.00
#
_symmetry.space_group_name_H-M   'P 1'
#
loop_
_entity.id
_entity.type
_entity.pdbx_description
1 polymer ?
#
loop_
_entity_poly.entity_id
_entity_poly.type
_entity_poly.pdbx_seq_one_letter_code
_entity_poly.pdbx_strand_id
1 'polypeptide(L)'
;MEGYHHANATLSFPKAPIAKKNIGRVFYPIGYGADPTGARESSDAIKKALYDAFQVQNGLELLPDVHDLGGVVIDLQGGNYKISKPIRFPSGGGNIVVKRGTLRASETFPGDRHLIELCYRGGGIFTLNSVRTRINNCFFIHFTTQGILVREGHETLISSSFLGQHPTVGGDKNEKKFSGTAIDLESNDNSITDVVVFSAAIGVLLRGEANILTGVHCYNKANVFGGVGIIVKPTAFLTRINNCYLDFTNIVMEDPIQVQVTNGLFIGDAYIVLQSINGKISGLNIVDNMFKGEGRNLNPIVELDGNFTRIDQVVIERNNVRRMSLKSTVGKLTVAGNGTKWVADFSSVLIFPNKISNFQYSFYVRGVPTENMVHAVTDVSKNMVVVESNKVVNAVVSVEVDQSSMVEEINHL
;
A
#
# COMPACT_ATOMS: atom_id res chain seq x y z
N MET A 1 58.83 -13.13 62.62
CA MET A 1 59.29 -13.77 61.38
C MET A 1 58.53 -15.10 61.32
N GLU A 2 57.64 -15.38 60.38
CA GLU A 2 57.65 -15.11 58.94
C GLU A 2 56.24 -14.91 58.39
N GLY A 3 56.14 -14.18 57.28
CA GLY A 3 54.90 -13.74 56.65
C GLY A 3 54.30 -14.76 55.68
N TYR A 4 52.98 -14.66 55.52
CA TYR A 4 52.22 -15.32 54.48
C TYR A 4 52.51 -14.68 53.11
N HIS A 5 53.05 -15.45 52.18
CA HIS A 5 53.12 -15.10 50.76
C HIS A 5 51.92 -15.69 50.01
N HIS A 6 51.08 -14.81 49.46
CA HIS A 6 50.08 -15.16 48.45
C HIS A 6 50.76 -15.38 47.09
N ALA A 7 50.71 -16.62 46.59
CA ALA A 7 51.07 -16.92 45.20
C ALA A 7 49.84 -16.72 44.30
N ASN A 8 49.89 -15.72 43.42
CA ASN A 8 48.90 -15.52 42.36
C ASN A 8 49.16 -16.50 41.21
N ALA A 9 48.39 -17.59 41.15
CA ALA A 9 48.30 -18.43 39.96
C ALA A 9 47.34 -17.80 38.94
N THR A 10 47.87 -17.31 37.82
CA THR A 10 47.08 -16.83 36.69
C THR A 10 46.59 -18.03 35.88
N LEU A 11 45.30 -18.33 35.97
CA LEU A 11 44.60 -19.27 35.08
C LEU A 11 44.47 -18.65 33.68
N SER A 12 45.18 -19.21 32.70
CA SER A 12 44.98 -18.86 31.29
C SER A 12 43.78 -19.62 30.73
N PHE A 13 42.77 -18.88 30.28
CA PHE A 13 41.63 -19.46 29.56
C PHE A 13 42.06 -19.83 28.13
N PRO A 14 41.64 -20.99 27.60
CA PRO A 14 41.87 -21.32 26.21
C PRO A 14 41.16 -20.31 25.30
N LYS A 15 41.87 -19.80 24.29
CA LYS A 15 41.30 -18.95 23.23
C LYS A 15 40.09 -19.66 22.60
N ALA A 16 38.94 -19.00 22.58
CA ALA A 16 37.77 -19.45 21.82
C ALA A 16 38.18 -19.73 20.36
N PRO A 17 37.64 -20.78 19.71
CA PRO A 17 37.95 -21.08 18.32
C PRO A 17 37.66 -19.85 17.46
N ILE A 18 38.61 -19.48 16.59
CA ILE A 18 38.48 -18.32 15.69
C ILE A 18 37.27 -18.58 14.79
N ALA A 19 36.19 -17.83 14.98
CA ALA A 19 35.01 -17.92 14.12
C ALA A 19 35.42 -17.63 12.67
N LYS A 20 35.01 -18.49 11.72
CA LYS A 20 35.30 -18.29 10.30
C LYS A 20 34.66 -17.00 9.81
N LYS A 21 35.42 -16.19 9.07
CA LYS A 21 34.93 -14.95 8.44
C LYS A 21 33.95 -15.22 7.30
N ASN A 22 34.21 -16.26 6.50
CA ASN A 22 33.37 -16.61 5.37
C ASN A 22 33.46 -18.10 5.00
N ILE A 23 32.46 -18.58 4.25
CA ILE A 23 32.46 -19.84 3.50
C ILE A 23 31.88 -19.52 2.11
N GLY A 24 32.71 -19.60 1.07
CA GLY A 24 32.34 -19.15 -0.27
C GLY A 24 31.95 -17.67 -0.26
N ARG A 25 30.77 -17.34 -0.82
CA ARG A 25 30.21 -15.98 -0.84
C ARG A 25 29.38 -15.63 0.40
N VAL A 26 29.41 -16.47 1.45
CA VAL A 26 28.70 -16.23 2.72
C VAL A 26 29.68 -15.69 3.76
N PHE A 27 29.42 -14.48 4.26
CA PHE A 27 30.22 -13.76 5.25
C PHE A 27 29.49 -13.72 6.60
N TYR A 28 30.24 -13.95 7.68
CA TYR A 28 29.72 -14.08 9.04
C TYR A 28 30.29 -12.97 9.93
N PRO A 29 29.50 -11.97 10.36
CA PRO A 29 29.99 -10.90 11.21
C PRO A 29 30.66 -11.36 12.51
N ILE A 30 30.27 -12.51 13.06
CA ILE A 30 30.92 -13.12 14.24
C ILE A 30 32.41 -13.39 13.97
N GLY A 31 32.77 -13.85 12.76
CA GLY A 31 34.15 -14.04 12.33
C GLY A 31 34.96 -12.74 12.22
N TYR A 32 34.27 -11.60 12.19
CA TYR A 32 34.85 -10.26 12.22
C TYR A 32 34.85 -9.64 13.63
N GLY A 33 34.37 -10.37 14.64
CA GLY A 33 34.32 -9.93 16.03
C GLY A 33 32.99 -9.34 16.48
N ALA A 34 31.91 -9.48 15.70
CA ALA A 34 30.58 -9.06 16.11
C ALA A 34 30.07 -9.95 17.26
N ASP A 35 29.36 -9.36 18.22
CA ASP A 35 28.82 -10.07 19.38
C ASP A 35 27.35 -10.46 19.13
N PRO A 36 27.04 -11.76 18.90
CA PRO A 36 25.70 -12.22 18.59
C PRO A 36 24.75 -12.23 19.80
N THR A 37 25.23 -11.90 21.01
CA THR A 37 24.39 -11.84 22.22
C THR A 37 23.74 -10.48 22.43
N GLY A 38 24.28 -9.43 21.79
CA GLY A 38 23.79 -8.06 21.90
C GLY A 38 24.27 -7.36 23.18
N ALA A 39 25.20 -7.97 23.92
CA ALA A 39 25.82 -7.39 25.10
C ALA A 39 26.87 -6.32 24.73
N ARG A 40 27.58 -6.51 23.62
CA ARG A 40 28.66 -5.63 23.14
C ARG A 40 28.35 -5.02 21.78
N GLU A 41 29.05 -3.93 21.49
CA GLU A 41 28.99 -3.18 20.23
C GLU A 41 29.50 -4.04 19.06
N SER A 42 28.82 -3.99 17.91
CA SER A 42 29.10 -4.85 16.74
C SER A 42 29.26 -4.08 15.42
N SER A 43 29.11 -2.74 15.40
CA SER A 43 29.08 -1.94 14.17
C SER A 43 30.32 -2.12 13.31
N ASP A 44 31.51 -2.02 13.89
CA ASP A 44 32.75 -2.03 13.11
C ASP A 44 33.07 -3.44 12.56
N ALA A 45 32.67 -4.49 13.29
CA ALA A 45 32.80 -5.87 12.83
C ALA A 45 31.85 -6.17 11.65
N ILE A 46 30.58 -5.75 11.76
CA ILE A 46 29.60 -5.91 10.68
C ILE A 46 30.03 -5.12 9.44
N LYS A 47 30.54 -3.89 9.61
CA LYS A 47 31.08 -3.09 8.50
C LYS A 47 32.25 -3.77 7.81
N LYS A 48 33.20 -4.34 8.56
CA LYS A 48 34.31 -5.10 7.97
C LYS A 48 33.81 -6.31 7.16
N ALA A 49 32.84 -7.04 7.67
CA ALA A 49 32.23 -8.15 6.94
C ALA A 49 31.63 -7.67 5.60
N LEU A 50 30.92 -6.54 5.63
CA LEU A 50 30.36 -5.91 4.43
C LEU A 50 31.43 -5.44 3.44
N TYR A 51 32.47 -4.76 3.91
CA TYR A 51 33.54 -4.29 3.03
C TYR A 51 34.22 -5.45 2.29
N ASP A 52 34.57 -6.53 3.00
CA ASP A 52 35.15 -7.72 2.39
C ASP A 52 34.18 -8.38 1.40
N ALA A 53 32.89 -8.42 1.74
CA ALA A 53 31.86 -8.98 0.89
C ALA A 53 31.68 -8.21 -0.44
N PHE A 54 31.86 -6.89 -0.42
CA PHE A 54 31.83 -6.05 -1.62
C PHE A 54 33.13 -6.09 -2.45
N GLN A 55 34.20 -6.73 -1.96
CA GLN A 55 35.38 -7.01 -2.78
C GLN A 55 35.23 -8.27 -3.64
N VAL A 56 34.14 -9.03 -3.47
CA VAL A 56 33.94 -10.26 -4.23
C VAL A 56 33.51 -9.92 -5.66
N GLN A 57 34.40 -10.15 -6.61
CA GLN A 57 34.13 -9.95 -8.03
C GLN A 57 33.61 -11.23 -8.69
N ASN A 58 32.80 -11.06 -9.75
CA ASN A 58 32.47 -12.13 -10.70
C ASN A 58 32.62 -11.69 -12.17
N GLY A 59 33.02 -10.43 -12.41
CA GLY A 59 33.22 -9.85 -13.76
C GLY A 59 31.93 -9.47 -14.49
N LEU A 60 30.77 -9.62 -13.88
CA LEU A 60 29.47 -9.28 -14.45
C LEU A 60 28.93 -8.00 -13.82
N GLU A 61 28.16 -7.25 -14.59
CA GLU A 61 27.41 -6.08 -14.15
C GLU A 61 25.92 -6.35 -14.32
N LEU A 62 25.13 -5.90 -13.34
CA LEU A 62 23.66 -5.94 -13.45
C LEU A 62 23.15 -4.72 -14.24
N LEU A 63 23.84 -3.60 -14.06
CA LEU A 63 23.63 -2.29 -14.70
C LEU A 63 24.99 -1.57 -14.78
N PRO A 64 25.16 -0.55 -15.64
CA PRO A 64 26.37 0.27 -15.65
C PRO A 64 26.74 0.74 -14.24
N ASP A 65 28.00 0.54 -13.85
CA ASP A 65 28.55 0.87 -12.53
C ASP A 65 27.93 0.09 -11.33
N VAL A 66 27.17 -0.97 -11.58
CA VAL A 66 26.62 -1.88 -10.56
C VAL A 66 27.10 -3.31 -10.81
N HIS A 67 28.17 -3.70 -10.13
CA HIS A 67 28.72 -5.04 -10.22
C HIS A 67 27.80 -6.08 -9.59
N ASP A 68 27.62 -7.21 -10.27
CA ASP A 68 26.93 -8.36 -9.71
C ASP A 68 27.82 -9.01 -8.65
N LEU A 69 27.41 -8.99 -7.37
CA LEU A 69 28.15 -9.67 -6.31
C LEU A 69 27.91 -11.19 -6.32
N GLY A 70 27.16 -11.73 -7.27
CA GLY A 70 26.99 -13.17 -7.49
C GLY A 70 26.30 -13.87 -6.31
N GLY A 71 25.36 -13.20 -5.65
CA GLY A 71 24.60 -13.74 -4.53
C GLY A 71 25.39 -13.76 -3.22
N VAL A 72 26.18 -12.72 -2.95
CA VAL A 72 26.87 -12.55 -1.67
C VAL A 72 25.86 -12.55 -0.53
N VAL A 73 26.18 -13.25 0.56
CA VAL A 73 25.32 -13.35 1.74
C VAL A 73 26.04 -12.85 2.97
N ILE A 74 25.50 -11.86 3.65
CA ILE A 74 25.85 -11.56 5.05
C ILE A 74 24.89 -12.35 5.94
N ASP A 75 25.38 -13.40 6.58
CA ASP A 75 24.58 -14.24 7.48
C ASP A 75 24.86 -13.84 8.94
N LEU A 76 23.90 -13.21 9.62
CA LEU A 76 24.05 -12.86 11.05
C LEU A 76 23.73 -14.04 11.97
N GLN A 77 23.45 -15.23 11.41
CA GLN A 77 23.32 -16.51 12.10
C GLN A 77 22.27 -16.52 13.22
N GLY A 78 21.26 -15.64 13.14
CA GLY A 78 20.21 -15.54 14.16
C GLY A 78 20.62 -14.77 15.43
N GLY A 79 21.82 -14.21 15.48
CA GLY A 79 22.29 -13.42 16.63
C GLY A 79 21.56 -12.08 16.78
N ASN A 80 21.61 -11.51 17.98
CA ASN A 80 21.20 -10.14 18.28
C ASN A 80 22.44 -9.27 18.41
N TYR A 81 22.61 -8.27 17.56
CA TYR A 81 23.82 -7.45 17.49
C TYR A 81 23.50 -6.03 17.87
N LYS A 82 24.09 -5.57 18.99
CA LYS A 82 23.97 -4.17 19.40
C LYS A 82 24.92 -3.31 18.56
N ILE A 83 24.39 -2.29 17.90
CA ILE A 83 25.16 -1.39 17.04
C ILE A 83 25.03 0.05 17.55
N SER A 84 26.15 0.78 17.59
CA SER A 84 26.16 2.21 17.97
C SER A 84 26.34 3.14 16.78
N LYS A 85 26.64 2.59 15.60
CA LYS A 85 26.84 3.33 14.35
C LYS A 85 26.01 2.71 13.23
N PRO A 86 25.49 3.52 12.30
CA PRO A 86 24.86 3.02 11.07
C PRO A 86 25.74 2.02 10.32
N ILE A 87 25.15 0.92 9.86
CA ILE A 87 25.79 -0.06 8.97
C ILE A 87 25.59 0.42 7.54
N ARG A 88 26.57 1.15 7.01
CA ARG A 88 26.53 1.68 5.65
C ARG A 88 27.06 0.65 4.66
N PHE A 89 26.28 0.32 3.64
CA PHE A 89 26.74 -0.57 2.57
C PHE A 89 27.57 0.25 1.58
N PRO A 90 28.65 -0.34 1.03
CA PRO A 90 29.35 0.26 -0.11
C PRO A 90 28.42 0.41 -1.32
N SER A 91 28.68 1.41 -2.17
CA SER A 91 27.97 1.62 -3.43
C SER A 91 28.51 0.73 -4.55
N GLY A 92 27.75 0.57 -5.64
CA GLY A 92 28.21 -0.09 -6.87
C GLY A 92 28.19 -1.63 -6.85
N GLY A 93 27.48 -2.25 -5.90
CA GLY A 93 27.32 -3.70 -5.83
C GLY A 93 25.85 -4.11 -5.68
N GLY A 94 25.40 -5.05 -6.50
CA GLY A 94 24.06 -5.66 -6.46
C GLY A 94 24.10 -7.16 -6.18
N ASN A 95 22.93 -7.81 -6.08
CA ASN A 95 22.82 -9.25 -5.75
C ASN A 95 23.48 -9.65 -4.41
N ILE A 96 23.13 -8.90 -3.36
CA ILE A 96 23.51 -9.15 -1.97
C ILE A 96 22.28 -9.54 -1.13
N VAL A 97 22.47 -10.47 -0.19
CA VAL A 97 21.46 -10.90 0.77
C VAL A 97 22.01 -10.68 2.17
N VAL A 98 21.27 -9.98 3.03
CA VAL A 98 21.51 -10.03 4.48
C VAL A 98 20.42 -10.86 5.10
N LYS A 99 20.78 -11.91 5.84
CA LYS A 99 19.81 -12.87 6.38
C LYS A 99 20.12 -13.22 7.82
N ARG A 100 19.04 -13.57 8.54
CA ARG A 100 19.00 -14.16 9.89
C ARG A 100 19.60 -13.24 10.96
N GLY A 101 18.88 -13.01 12.06
CA GLY A 101 19.35 -12.25 13.21
C GLY A 101 18.73 -10.85 13.31
N THR A 102 19.16 -10.11 14.33
CA THR A 102 18.59 -8.82 14.73
C THR A 102 19.71 -7.79 14.86
N LEU A 103 19.55 -6.62 14.25
CA LEU A 103 20.36 -5.44 14.55
C LEU A 103 19.58 -4.57 15.54
N ARG A 104 20.20 -4.22 16.67
CA ARG A 104 19.57 -3.40 17.72
C ARG A 104 20.39 -2.14 17.92
N ALA A 105 19.74 -0.98 17.84
CA ALA A 105 20.37 0.29 18.19
C ALA A 105 20.82 0.26 19.66
N SER A 106 22.04 0.71 19.94
CA SER A 106 22.44 1.05 21.31
C SER A 106 21.77 2.34 21.76
N GLU A 107 21.73 2.59 23.07
CA GLU A 107 21.28 3.88 23.65
C GLU A 107 22.06 5.10 23.12
N THR A 108 23.28 4.90 22.62
CA THR A 108 24.13 5.95 22.03
C THR A 108 24.00 6.07 20.52
N PHE A 109 23.07 5.34 19.88
CA PHE A 109 22.90 5.38 18.43
C PHE A 109 22.35 6.76 18.00
N PRO A 110 22.84 7.37 16.91
CA PRO A 110 22.36 8.68 16.50
C PRO A 110 20.87 8.68 16.14
N GLY A 111 20.09 9.60 16.74
CA GLY A 111 18.64 9.69 16.52
C GLY A 111 18.21 10.16 15.12
N ASP A 112 19.15 10.65 14.32
CA ASP A 112 18.94 11.15 12.95
C ASP A 112 19.48 10.19 11.86
N ARG A 113 19.79 8.94 12.22
CA ARG A 113 20.44 7.95 11.32
C ARG A 113 19.76 6.58 11.37
N HIS A 114 20.17 5.66 10.48
CA HIS A 114 19.52 4.36 10.28
C HIS A 114 20.44 3.19 10.61
N LEU A 115 19.87 2.11 11.15
CA LEU A 115 20.64 0.89 11.49
C LEU A 115 21.38 0.35 10.26
N ILE A 116 20.72 0.36 9.10
CA ILE A 116 21.32 0.09 7.79
C ILE A 116 21.16 1.35 6.94
N GLU A 117 22.25 1.81 6.33
CA GLU A 117 22.23 2.93 5.39
C GLU A 117 22.69 2.46 4.02
N LEU A 118 21.81 2.54 3.03
CA LEU A 118 22.15 2.34 1.62
C LEU A 118 22.31 3.69 0.90
N CYS A 119 22.90 4.67 1.60
CA CYS A 119 23.10 6.06 1.17
C CYS A 119 21.86 6.99 1.29
N TYR A 120 21.33 7.26 2.49
CA TYR A 120 20.50 8.46 2.77
C TYR A 120 20.33 8.70 4.30
N ARG A 121 19.91 9.91 4.75
CA ARG A 121 19.56 10.21 6.17
C ARG A 121 18.03 10.31 6.31
N GLY A 122 17.45 9.78 7.39
CA GLY A 122 16.01 9.97 7.72
C GLY A 122 15.05 8.83 7.32
N GLY A 123 15.47 7.89 6.45
CA GLY A 123 14.64 6.79 5.93
C GLY A 123 15.28 5.40 6.01
N GLY A 124 14.49 4.31 5.93
CA GLY A 124 14.97 2.94 6.20
C GLY A 124 15.84 2.34 5.08
N ILE A 125 15.25 1.92 3.96
CA ILE A 125 15.96 1.39 2.79
C ILE A 125 15.73 2.30 1.60
N PHE A 126 16.80 2.60 0.88
CA PHE A 126 16.75 3.25 -0.43
C PHE A 126 17.34 2.32 -1.47
N THR A 127 16.56 1.98 -2.49
CA THR A 127 17.05 1.26 -3.67
C THR A 127 16.99 2.21 -4.86
N LEU A 128 18.14 2.42 -5.50
CA LEU A 128 18.27 3.30 -6.65
C LEU A 128 18.76 2.48 -7.85
N ASN A 129 18.01 2.53 -8.94
CA ASN A 129 18.39 1.90 -10.20
C ASN A 129 18.81 0.43 -10.00
N SER A 130 17.89 -0.37 -9.46
CA SER A 130 18.13 -1.77 -9.10
C SER A 130 17.13 -2.69 -9.77
N VAL A 131 17.52 -3.95 -9.99
CA VAL A 131 16.61 -5.02 -10.45
C VAL A 131 16.65 -6.24 -9.53
N ARG A 132 15.52 -6.95 -9.42
CA ARG A 132 15.40 -8.21 -8.66
C ARG A 132 15.75 -8.07 -7.17
N THR A 133 15.40 -6.93 -6.58
CA THR A 133 15.65 -6.65 -5.17
C THR A 133 14.60 -7.33 -4.30
N ARG A 134 15.01 -7.94 -3.18
CA ARG A 134 14.09 -8.55 -2.21
C ARG A 134 14.28 -7.92 -0.84
N ILE A 135 13.22 -7.34 -0.30
CA ILE A 135 13.14 -6.83 1.08
C ILE A 135 12.09 -7.66 1.79
N ASN A 136 12.52 -8.63 2.59
CA ASN A 136 11.64 -9.65 3.14
C ASN A 136 11.89 -9.86 4.63
N ASN A 137 10.83 -10.08 5.41
CA ASN A 137 10.90 -10.35 6.85
C ASN A 137 11.65 -9.27 7.65
N CYS A 138 11.37 -8.01 7.35
CA CYS A 138 12.00 -6.85 8.00
C CYS A 138 11.04 -6.12 8.93
N PHE A 139 11.60 -5.42 9.93
CA PHE A 139 10.85 -4.55 10.84
C PHE A 139 11.50 -3.16 10.83
N PHE A 140 10.83 -2.18 10.23
CA PHE A 140 11.32 -0.81 10.07
C PHE A 140 10.67 0.11 11.09
N ILE A 141 11.49 0.80 11.88
CA ILE A 141 11.05 1.81 12.85
C ILE A 141 11.84 3.11 12.74
N HIS A 142 11.27 4.20 13.25
CA HIS A 142 11.92 5.51 13.42
C HIS A 142 12.32 6.24 12.13
N PHE A 143 11.76 5.89 10.97
CA PHE A 143 11.89 6.75 9.80
C PHE A 143 11.11 8.06 10.01
N THR A 144 11.68 9.17 9.54
CA THR A 144 11.04 10.49 9.51
C THR A 144 10.74 10.93 8.08
N THR A 145 11.38 10.28 7.10
CA THR A 145 11.12 10.41 5.66
C THR A 145 10.47 9.15 5.10
N GLN A 146 11.19 8.30 4.35
CA GLN A 146 10.69 7.07 3.73
C GLN A 146 11.15 5.83 4.50
N GLY A 147 10.27 4.92 4.87
CA GLY A 147 10.65 3.61 5.41
C GLY A 147 11.40 2.79 4.36
N ILE A 148 10.81 2.66 3.17
CA ILE A 148 11.45 2.11 1.97
C ILE A 148 11.18 3.09 0.82
N LEU A 149 12.21 3.49 0.11
CA LEU A 149 12.12 4.24 -1.14
C LEU A 149 12.75 3.40 -2.25
N VAL A 150 11.99 3.15 -3.32
CA VAL A 150 12.47 2.49 -4.52
C VAL A 150 12.38 3.48 -5.67
N ARG A 151 13.53 3.96 -6.17
CA ARG A 151 13.62 4.92 -7.27
C ARG A 151 14.41 4.32 -8.41
N GLU A 152 13.89 4.42 -9.63
CA GLU A 152 14.55 3.88 -10.83
C GLU A 152 14.79 2.35 -10.76
N GLY A 153 14.70 1.66 -11.89
CA GLY A 153 14.80 0.20 -11.96
C GLY A 153 13.46 -0.53 -11.93
N HIS A 154 13.50 -1.85 -11.74
CA HIS A 154 12.36 -2.77 -11.94
C HIS A 154 12.37 -3.93 -10.93
N GLU A 155 11.25 -4.59 -10.70
CA GLU A 155 11.18 -5.89 -10.00
C GLU A 155 11.70 -5.89 -8.55
N THR A 156 11.27 -4.93 -7.72
CA THR A 156 11.49 -5.00 -6.26
C THR A 156 10.34 -5.74 -5.57
N LEU A 157 10.68 -6.73 -4.76
CA LEU A 157 9.73 -7.52 -3.98
C LEU A 157 9.86 -7.18 -2.50
N ILE A 158 8.86 -6.50 -1.94
CA ILE A 158 8.76 -6.16 -0.52
C ILE A 158 7.74 -7.12 0.11
N SER A 159 8.13 -7.89 1.12
CA SER A 159 7.22 -8.89 1.69
C SER A 159 7.38 -9.16 3.18
N SER A 160 6.29 -9.62 3.81
CA SER A 160 6.28 -10.15 5.19
C SER A 160 6.94 -9.20 6.19
N SER A 161 6.70 -7.90 6.05
CA SER A 161 7.44 -6.85 6.76
C SER A 161 6.52 -5.91 7.52
N PHE A 162 7.07 -5.26 8.54
CA PHE A 162 6.38 -4.29 9.39
C PHE A 162 7.06 -2.93 9.25
N LEU A 163 6.31 -1.86 9.03
CA LEU A 163 6.84 -0.51 8.89
C LEU A 163 6.07 0.50 9.72
N GLY A 164 6.77 1.28 10.55
CA GLY A 164 6.20 2.46 11.17
C GLY A 164 7.20 3.46 11.69
N GLN A 165 6.79 4.68 12.01
CA GLN A 165 7.69 5.67 12.61
C GLN A 165 7.83 5.46 14.12
N HIS A 166 6.75 5.03 14.78
CA HIS A 166 6.67 4.91 16.23
C HIS A 166 6.17 3.51 16.60
N PRO A 167 6.81 2.82 17.56
CA PRO A 167 6.35 1.52 18.02
C PRO A 167 5.02 1.67 18.76
N THR A 168 3.92 1.44 18.05
CA THR A 168 2.55 1.56 18.57
C THR A 168 1.64 0.52 17.93
N VAL A 169 0.53 0.24 18.62
CA VAL A 169 -0.53 -0.68 18.18
C VAL A 169 -1.85 0.06 17.89
N GLY A 170 -1.78 1.40 17.74
CA GLY A 170 -2.93 2.28 17.53
C GLY A 170 -3.26 3.13 18.75
N GLY A 171 -3.98 4.25 18.53
CA GLY A 171 -4.41 5.16 19.60
C GLY A 171 -3.29 6.01 20.22
N ASP A 172 -2.22 6.28 19.48
CA ASP A 172 -1.11 7.11 19.95
C ASP A 172 -1.55 8.58 20.08
N LYS A 173 -1.30 9.18 21.25
CA LYS A 173 -1.64 10.60 21.51
C LYS A 173 -0.92 11.59 20.56
N ASN A 174 0.19 11.17 19.95
CA ASN A 174 0.98 11.95 19.00
C ASN A 174 0.70 11.60 17.54
N GLU A 175 -0.30 10.76 17.22
CA GLU A 175 -0.58 10.30 15.86
C GLU A 175 -0.70 11.43 14.83
N LYS A 176 -1.30 12.55 15.21
CA LYS A 176 -1.39 13.76 14.37
C LYS A 176 -0.05 14.30 13.87
N LYS A 177 1.06 13.98 14.57
CA LYS A 177 2.42 14.42 14.24
C LYS A 177 3.18 13.44 13.33
N PHE A 178 2.62 12.26 13.06
CA PHE A 178 3.24 11.32 12.12
C PHE A 178 3.35 11.99 10.74
N SER A 179 4.50 11.81 10.09
CA SER A 179 4.97 12.61 8.95
C SER A 179 5.58 11.80 7.81
N GLY A 180 6.04 10.58 8.09
CA GLY A 180 6.81 9.77 7.16
C GLY A 180 5.93 8.98 6.20
N THR A 181 6.53 8.53 5.11
CA THR A 181 5.94 7.59 4.16
C THR A 181 6.54 6.22 4.42
N ALA A 182 5.73 5.17 4.62
CA ALA A 182 6.32 3.86 4.91
C ALA A 182 6.97 3.24 3.67
N ILE A 183 6.30 3.24 2.52
CA ILE A 183 6.84 2.75 1.26
C ILE A 183 6.55 3.77 0.15
N ASP A 184 7.58 4.20 -0.58
CA ASP A 184 7.49 5.07 -1.76
C ASP A 184 8.07 4.33 -2.96
N LEU A 185 7.23 3.98 -3.94
CA LEU A 185 7.62 3.28 -5.17
C LEU A 185 7.63 4.26 -6.35
N GLU A 186 8.79 4.86 -6.57
CA GLU A 186 9.18 5.68 -7.72
C GLU A 186 9.86 4.82 -8.80
N SER A 187 9.28 3.65 -9.08
CA SER A 187 9.78 2.66 -10.05
C SER A 187 8.64 1.70 -10.46
N ASN A 188 8.91 0.89 -11.48
CA ASN A 188 7.91 0.04 -12.14
C ASN A 188 8.06 -1.44 -11.74
N ASP A 189 7.01 -2.23 -11.99
CA ASP A 189 7.03 -3.70 -11.90
C ASP A 189 7.34 -4.27 -10.50
N ASN A 190 6.97 -3.56 -9.43
CA ASN A 190 7.23 -4.00 -8.06
C ASN A 190 6.05 -4.73 -7.45
N SER A 191 6.32 -5.51 -6.40
CA SER A 191 5.31 -6.20 -5.61
C SER A 191 5.49 -5.92 -4.12
N ILE A 192 4.39 -5.58 -3.45
CA ILE A 192 4.29 -5.50 -2.00
C ILE A 192 3.32 -6.60 -1.53
N THR A 193 3.80 -7.55 -0.74
CA THR A 193 2.99 -8.71 -0.31
C THR A 193 3.07 -8.93 1.21
N ASP A 194 1.93 -9.01 1.89
CA ASP A 194 1.85 -9.29 3.34
C ASP A 194 2.66 -8.29 4.19
N VAL A 195 2.43 -7.00 3.96
CA VAL A 195 3.11 -5.91 4.66
C VAL A 195 2.15 -5.18 5.58
N VAL A 196 2.57 -4.93 6.81
CA VAL A 196 1.81 -4.17 7.80
C VAL A 196 2.45 -2.80 7.97
N VAL A 197 1.66 -1.75 7.78
CA VAL A 197 2.08 -0.37 7.94
C VAL A 197 1.31 0.30 9.08
N PHE A 198 2.05 0.86 10.02
CA PHE A 198 1.54 1.52 11.21
C PHE A 198 2.27 2.83 11.44
N SER A 199 1.64 3.80 12.12
CA SER A 199 2.30 5.04 12.56
C SER A 199 3.07 5.87 11.51
N ALA A 200 2.70 5.78 10.22
CA ALA A 200 3.21 6.61 9.14
C ALA A 200 2.14 7.64 8.69
N ALA A 201 2.53 8.79 8.15
CA ALA A 201 1.57 9.70 7.52
C ALA A 201 0.98 9.09 6.26
N ILE A 202 1.83 8.50 5.42
CA ILE A 202 1.43 7.79 4.20
C ILE A 202 1.86 6.32 4.34
N GLY A 203 0.94 5.39 4.11
CA GLY A 203 1.26 3.97 4.13
C GLY A 203 2.11 3.58 2.92
N VAL A 204 1.50 3.60 1.74
CA VAL A 204 2.19 3.34 0.47
C VAL A 204 1.93 4.47 -0.52
N LEU A 205 2.99 4.98 -1.15
CA LEU A 205 2.93 5.95 -2.25
C LEU A 205 3.41 5.28 -3.53
N LEU A 206 2.55 5.20 -4.54
CA LEU A 206 2.82 4.60 -5.84
C LEU A 206 2.98 5.69 -6.90
N ARG A 207 4.13 5.73 -7.56
CA ARG A 207 4.45 6.70 -8.63
C ARG A 207 4.80 6.03 -9.95
N GLY A 208 5.33 4.81 -9.92
CA GLY A 208 5.63 4.04 -11.13
C GLY A 208 4.52 3.06 -11.52
N GLU A 209 4.66 2.51 -12.72
CA GLU A 209 3.67 1.68 -13.41
C GLU A 209 3.70 0.22 -12.96
N ALA A 210 2.63 -0.50 -13.27
CA ALA A 210 2.54 -1.97 -13.20
C ALA A 210 2.77 -2.57 -11.80
N ASN A 211 2.66 -1.78 -10.73
CA ASN A 211 2.86 -2.24 -9.36
C ASN A 211 1.68 -3.10 -8.85
N ILE A 212 1.96 -4.03 -7.93
CA ILE A 212 0.93 -4.84 -7.26
C ILE A 212 1.09 -4.82 -5.74
N LEU A 213 -0.02 -4.59 -5.04
CA LEU A 213 -0.14 -4.69 -3.59
C LEU A 213 -1.07 -5.87 -3.27
N THR A 214 -0.64 -6.76 -2.38
CA THR A 214 -1.45 -7.88 -1.90
C THR A 214 -1.27 -8.09 -0.41
N GLY A 215 -2.37 -8.20 0.35
CA GLY A 215 -2.27 -8.44 1.79
C GLY A 215 -1.64 -7.28 2.57
N VAL A 216 -1.69 -6.05 2.04
CA VAL A 216 -1.15 -4.87 2.74
C VAL A 216 -2.17 -4.40 3.77
N HIS A 217 -1.76 -4.32 5.04
CA HIS A 217 -2.58 -3.81 6.13
C HIS A 217 -2.09 -2.42 6.55
N CYS A 218 -2.89 -1.39 6.29
CA CYS A 218 -2.62 -0.02 6.72
C CYS A 218 -3.49 0.36 7.91
N TYR A 219 -2.87 0.47 9.08
CA TYR A 219 -3.41 1.15 10.26
C TYR A 219 -2.46 2.28 10.68
N ASN A 220 -1.97 3.01 9.69
CA ASN A 220 -1.10 4.15 9.89
C ASN A 220 -1.90 5.37 10.39
N LYS A 221 -1.38 6.59 10.25
CA LYS A 221 -2.08 7.80 10.67
C LYS A 221 -3.48 7.86 10.05
N ALA A 222 -4.51 7.98 10.88
CA ALA A 222 -5.90 8.01 10.47
C ALA A 222 -6.19 9.19 9.53
N ASN A 223 -7.18 9.00 8.66
CA ASN A 223 -7.68 9.99 7.72
C ASN A 223 -8.11 11.30 8.41
N VAL A 224 -8.74 11.22 9.58
CA VAL A 224 -9.15 12.37 10.39
C VAL A 224 -7.99 13.26 10.85
N PHE A 225 -6.77 12.73 10.85
CA PHE A 225 -5.54 13.48 11.15
C PHE A 225 -4.74 13.84 9.88
N GLY A 226 -5.30 13.58 8.70
CA GLY A 226 -4.67 13.83 7.41
C GLY A 226 -3.66 12.76 6.97
N GLY A 227 -3.74 11.54 7.52
CA GLY A 227 -2.96 10.42 7.01
C GLY A 227 -3.69 9.70 5.87
N VAL A 228 -2.92 8.99 5.03
CA VAL A 228 -3.43 8.24 3.89
C VAL A 228 -2.86 6.82 3.91
N GLY A 229 -3.68 5.82 3.64
CA GLY A 229 -3.26 4.42 3.60
C GLY A 229 -2.44 4.14 2.34
N ILE A 230 -3.03 4.39 1.17
CA ILE A 230 -2.39 4.17 -0.14
C ILE A 230 -2.66 5.37 -1.05
N ILE A 231 -1.63 5.88 -1.72
CA ILE A 231 -1.74 6.91 -2.75
C ILE A 231 -1.31 6.34 -4.10
N VAL A 232 -2.14 6.51 -5.12
CA VAL A 232 -1.83 6.18 -6.52
C VAL A 232 -1.72 7.48 -7.30
N LYS A 233 -0.52 7.81 -7.78
CA LYS A 233 -0.28 9.00 -8.59
C LYS A 233 -0.70 8.77 -10.05
N PRO A 234 -0.90 9.84 -10.87
CA PRO A 234 -1.37 9.70 -12.24
C PRO A 234 -0.45 8.87 -13.15
N THR A 235 0.84 8.80 -12.81
CA THR A 235 1.85 8.00 -13.51
C THR A 235 1.85 6.52 -13.12
N ALA A 236 1.15 6.14 -12.04
CA ALA A 236 1.12 4.77 -11.52
C ALA A 236 0.00 3.92 -12.15
N PHE A 237 -0.12 3.97 -13.48
CA PHE A 237 -1.11 3.16 -14.20
C PHE A 237 -0.76 1.66 -14.18
N LEU A 238 -1.73 0.81 -14.53
CA LEU A 238 -1.62 -0.66 -14.42
C LEU A 238 -1.42 -1.16 -12.98
N THR A 239 -1.85 -0.37 -11.99
CA THR A 239 -1.74 -0.71 -10.56
C THR A 239 -2.83 -1.68 -10.13
N ARG A 240 -2.46 -2.72 -9.36
CA ARG A 240 -3.37 -3.70 -8.79
C ARG A 240 -3.28 -3.68 -7.26
N ILE A 241 -4.37 -3.39 -6.58
CA ILE A 241 -4.51 -3.39 -5.12
C ILE A 241 -5.50 -4.48 -4.76
N ASN A 242 -5.01 -5.60 -4.24
CA ASN A 242 -5.81 -6.80 -4.01
C ASN A 242 -5.72 -7.25 -2.55
N ASN A 243 -6.84 -7.63 -1.94
CA ASN A 243 -6.85 -8.23 -0.60
C ASN A 243 -6.11 -7.39 0.46
N CYS A 244 -6.20 -6.06 0.37
CA CYS A 244 -5.61 -5.14 1.34
C CYS A 244 -6.61 -4.82 2.45
N TYR A 245 -6.10 -4.54 3.65
CA TYR A 245 -6.90 -4.13 4.82
C TYR A 245 -6.57 -2.68 5.19
N LEU A 246 -7.55 -1.79 5.11
CA LEU A 246 -7.46 -0.39 5.48
C LEU A 246 -8.26 -0.14 6.77
N ASP A 247 -7.60 0.29 7.83
CA ASP A 247 -8.21 0.56 9.14
C ASP A 247 -8.04 2.05 9.49
N PHE A 248 -9.15 2.81 9.50
CA PHE A 248 -9.20 4.28 9.65
C PHE A 248 -8.41 5.09 8.62
N THR A 249 -7.92 4.44 7.55
CA THR A 249 -7.13 5.07 6.48
C THR A 249 -7.80 4.87 5.14
N ASN A 250 -7.50 5.73 4.17
CA ASN A 250 -8.14 5.71 2.85
C ASN A 250 -7.15 5.35 1.74
N ILE A 251 -7.70 5.04 0.57
CA ILE A 251 -6.96 5.05 -0.70
C ILE A 251 -7.28 6.35 -1.42
N VAL A 252 -6.26 7.05 -1.91
CA VAL A 252 -6.42 8.23 -2.77
C VAL A 252 -5.82 7.92 -4.13
N MET A 253 -6.60 8.13 -5.20
CA MET A 253 -6.16 7.90 -6.57
C MET A 253 -6.32 9.18 -7.38
N GLU A 254 -5.22 9.70 -7.90
CA GLU A 254 -5.20 10.91 -8.72
C GLU A 254 -5.29 10.54 -10.20
N ASP A 255 -6.32 10.99 -10.90
CA ASP A 255 -6.61 10.69 -12.31
C ASP A 255 -6.30 9.21 -12.71
N PRO A 256 -6.92 8.21 -12.05
CA PRO A 256 -6.46 6.82 -12.21
C PRO A 256 -6.70 6.29 -13.63
N ILE A 257 -5.66 5.64 -14.16
CA ILE A 257 -5.67 4.97 -15.46
C ILE A 257 -5.31 3.49 -15.25
N GLN A 258 -6.21 2.59 -15.64
CA GLN A 258 -6.03 1.13 -15.53
C GLN A 258 -5.64 0.68 -14.11
N VAL A 259 -6.45 1.05 -13.12
CA VAL A 259 -6.22 0.70 -11.70
C VAL A 259 -7.32 -0.24 -11.22
N GLN A 260 -6.95 -1.23 -10.40
CA GLN A 260 -7.90 -2.15 -9.78
C GLN A 260 -7.77 -2.16 -8.26
N VAL A 261 -8.90 -2.07 -7.56
CA VAL A 261 -9.04 -2.27 -6.10
C VAL A 261 -10.06 -3.38 -5.87
N THR A 262 -9.62 -4.52 -5.33
CA THR A 262 -10.51 -5.68 -5.14
C THR A 262 -10.21 -6.51 -3.91
N ASN A 263 -11.22 -7.24 -3.42
CA ASN A 263 -11.16 -8.09 -2.22
C ASN A 263 -10.67 -7.38 -0.96
N GLY A 264 -10.75 -6.05 -0.91
CA GLY A 264 -10.27 -5.25 0.21
C GLY A 264 -11.24 -5.24 1.39
N LEU A 265 -10.68 -5.07 2.58
CA LEU A 265 -11.42 -4.82 3.82
C LEU A 265 -11.17 -3.38 4.27
N PHE A 266 -12.23 -2.60 4.45
CA PHE A 266 -12.18 -1.21 4.88
C PHE A 266 -12.98 -1.07 6.19
N ILE A 267 -12.30 -0.67 7.28
CA ILE A 267 -12.92 -0.48 8.61
C ILE A 267 -12.61 0.92 9.15
N GLY A 268 -13.47 1.42 10.04
CA GLY A 268 -13.21 2.67 10.76
C GLY A 268 -13.49 3.89 9.91
N ASP A 269 -14.53 3.82 9.07
CA ASP A 269 -14.86 4.83 8.06
C ASP A 269 -13.73 5.03 7.00
N ALA A 270 -12.92 3.99 6.77
CA ALA A 270 -12.01 3.89 5.64
C ALA A 270 -12.78 3.88 4.29
N TYR A 271 -12.28 4.61 3.30
CA TYR A 271 -12.96 4.82 2.01
C TYR A 271 -11.95 5.09 0.89
N ILE A 272 -12.44 5.28 -0.34
CA ILE A 272 -11.62 5.58 -1.52
C ILE A 272 -11.94 6.98 -2.03
N VAL A 273 -10.92 7.77 -2.35
CA VAL A 273 -11.04 9.09 -2.97
C VAL A 273 -10.53 9.02 -4.41
N LEU A 274 -11.36 9.46 -5.35
CA LEU A 274 -10.99 9.68 -6.74
C LEU A 274 -10.73 11.18 -6.93
N GLN A 275 -9.47 11.55 -7.01
CA GLN A 275 -9.05 12.93 -7.09
C GLN A 275 -8.78 13.33 -8.54
N SER A 276 -9.47 14.37 -9.00
CA SER A 276 -9.32 14.93 -10.33
C SER A 276 -8.21 15.97 -10.35
N ILE A 277 -7.11 15.70 -11.04
CA ILE A 277 -6.04 16.67 -11.27
C ILE A 277 -6.22 17.31 -12.66
N ASN A 278 -6.39 16.48 -13.68
CA ASN A 278 -6.66 16.85 -15.07
C ASN A 278 -8.07 16.42 -15.51
N GLY A 279 -8.83 15.78 -14.62
CA GLY A 279 -10.22 15.38 -14.86
C GLY A 279 -10.35 14.19 -15.80
N LYS A 280 -9.37 13.28 -15.80
CA LYS A 280 -9.37 12.04 -16.59
C LYS A 280 -9.37 10.82 -15.68
N ILE A 281 -10.28 9.89 -15.93
CA ILE A 281 -10.35 8.60 -15.26
C ILE A 281 -10.68 7.52 -16.29
N SER A 282 -9.88 6.45 -16.33
CA SER A 282 -10.09 5.40 -17.32
C SER A 282 -9.67 4.00 -16.85
N GLY A 283 -10.45 2.97 -17.15
CA GLY A 283 -10.09 1.58 -16.82
C GLY A 283 -9.99 1.32 -15.31
N LEU A 284 -10.79 2.01 -14.50
CA LEU A 284 -10.81 1.86 -13.04
C LEU A 284 -11.81 0.78 -12.63
N ASN A 285 -11.37 -0.18 -11.81
CA ASN A 285 -12.23 -1.18 -11.19
C ASN A 285 -12.15 -1.09 -9.66
N ILE A 286 -13.27 -0.81 -8.99
CA ILE A 286 -13.42 -0.90 -7.53
C ILE A 286 -14.51 -1.93 -7.25
N VAL A 287 -14.11 -3.18 -7.03
CA VAL A 287 -15.04 -4.32 -7.03
C VAL A 287 -14.78 -5.33 -5.92
N ASP A 288 -15.85 -5.94 -5.42
CA ASP A 288 -15.78 -7.05 -4.47
C ASP A 288 -15.08 -6.70 -3.14
N ASN A 289 -15.26 -5.46 -2.66
CA ASN A 289 -14.70 -4.99 -1.38
C ASN A 289 -15.77 -4.94 -0.28
N MET A 290 -15.33 -5.02 0.98
CA MET A 290 -16.18 -4.89 2.17
C MET A 290 -15.85 -3.61 2.95
N PHE A 291 -16.86 -2.79 3.21
CA PHE A 291 -16.75 -1.53 3.95
C PHE A 291 -17.58 -1.56 5.23
N LYS A 292 -16.99 -1.15 6.35
CA LYS A 292 -17.65 -1.02 7.64
C LYS A 292 -17.26 0.29 8.32
N GLY A 293 -18.22 1.19 8.44
CA GLY A 293 -18.06 2.44 9.18
C GLY A 293 -18.47 2.37 10.65
N GLU A 294 -18.24 3.48 11.34
CA GLU A 294 -18.67 3.68 12.73
C GLU A 294 -20.17 4.02 12.81
N GLY A 295 -20.76 4.51 11.70
CA GLY A 295 -22.19 4.81 11.59
C GLY A 295 -22.61 6.18 12.11
N ARG A 296 -21.65 7.08 12.33
CA ARG A 296 -21.93 8.46 12.77
C ARG A 296 -22.50 9.33 11.64
N ASN A 297 -21.90 9.28 10.44
CA ASN A 297 -22.22 10.21 9.34
C ASN A 297 -22.53 9.52 7.98
N LEU A 298 -22.73 8.20 7.94
CA LEU A 298 -23.00 7.42 6.70
C LEU A 298 -22.07 7.83 5.52
N ASN A 299 -20.77 7.98 5.78
CA ASN A 299 -19.78 8.39 4.78
C ASN A 299 -19.83 7.48 3.54
N PRO A 300 -19.67 8.02 2.32
CA PRO A 300 -19.65 7.20 1.11
C PRO A 300 -18.40 6.31 1.06
N ILE A 301 -18.53 5.12 0.46
CA ILE A 301 -17.39 4.22 0.26
C ILE A 301 -16.41 4.71 -0.81
N VAL A 302 -16.90 5.52 -1.76
CA VAL A 302 -16.11 6.18 -2.79
C VAL A 302 -16.54 7.65 -2.87
N GLU A 303 -15.58 8.56 -2.90
CA GLU A 303 -15.80 10.00 -3.02
C GLU A 303 -15.09 10.56 -4.26
N LEU A 304 -15.70 11.55 -4.90
CA LEU A 304 -15.06 12.35 -5.94
C LEU A 304 -14.51 13.63 -5.31
N ASP A 305 -13.22 13.88 -5.49
CA ASP A 305 -12.58 15.16 -5.18
C ASP A 305 -12.25 15.88 -6.51
N GLY A 306 -13.05 16.89 -6.85
CA GLY A 306 -13.00 17.56 -8.14
C GLY A 306 -13.91 16.95 -9.21
N ASN A 307 -13.75 17.39 -10.46
CA ASN A 307 -14.66 17.04 -11.55
C ASN A 307 -13.96 16.29 -12.68
N PHE A 308 -14.43 15.09 -12.98
CA PHE A 308 -13.95 14.29 -14.11
C PHE A 308 -14.77 14.62 -15.37
N THR A 309 -14.09 15.09 -16.42
CA THR A 309 -14.71 15.42 -17.71
C THR A 309 -14.56 14.29 -18.72
N ARG A 310 -13.56 13.41 -18.53
CA ARG A 310 -13.32 12.22 -19.35
C ARG A 310 -13.35 10.99 -18.45
N ILE A 311 -14.39 10.18 -18.63
CA ILE A 311 -14.70 9.01 -17.81
C ILE A 311 -14.97 7.87 -18.77
N ASP A 312 -14.08 6.88 -18.81
CA ASP A 312 -14.12 5.76 -19.76
C ASP A 312 -13.85 4.44 -19.01
N GLN A 313 -14.63 3.38 -19.24
CA GLN A 313 -14.34 2.05 -18.68
C GLN A 313 -14.17 2.05 -17.14
N VAL A 314 -15.06 2.74 -16.41
CA VAL A 314 -15.04 2.79 -14.93
C VAL A 314 -16.14 1.90 -14.37
N VAL A 315 -15.74 0.96 -13.51
CA VAL A 315 -16.63 0.01 -12.85
C VAL A 315 -16.46 0.10 -11.33
N ILE A 316 -17.53 0.48 -10.64
CA ILE A 316 -17.62 0.47 -9.17
C ILE A 316 -18.84 -0.34 -8.81
N GLU A 317 -18.65 -1.61 -8.44
CA GLU A 317 -19.75 -2.56 -8.29
C GLU A 317 -19.43 -3.67 -7.28
N ARG A 318 -20.46 -4.42 -6.85
CA ARG A 318 -20.31 -5.60 -5.98
C ARG A 318 -19.58 -5.33 -4.66
N ASN A 319 -19.58 -4.08 -4.20
CA ASN A 319 -19.07 -3.71 -2.89
C ASN A 319 -20.17 -3.89 -1.83
N ASN A 320 -19.80 -4.38 -0.65
CA ASN A 320 -20.71 -4.53 0.47
C ASN A 320 -20.44 -3.45 1.52
N VAL A 321 -21.51 -2.86 2.06
CA VAL A 321 -21.40 -1.73 2.98
C VAL A 321 -22.19 -1.98 4.27
N ARG A 322 -21.60 -1.62 5.41
CA ARG A 322 -22.27 -1.56 6.72
C ARG A 322 -21.97 -0.21 7.37
N ARG A 323 -23.02 0.52 7.76
CA ARG A 323 -22.89 1.82 8.47
C ARG A 323 -22.14 2.92 7.68
N MET A 324 -22.13 2.79 6.35
CA MET A 324 -21.61 3.74 5.36
C MET A 324 -22.58 3.77 4.17
N SER A 325 -22.39 4.69 3.23
CA SER A 325 -23.22 4.80 2.03
C SER A 325 -22.57 4.12 0.83
N LEU A 326 -23.33 3.27 0.14
CA LEU A 326 -22.88 2.63 -1.10
C LEU A 326 -22.72 3.69 -2.21
N LYS A 327 -21.64 3.59 -2.99
CA LYS A 327 -21.46 4.31 -4.24
C LYS A 327 -21.10 3.32 -5.35
N SER A 328 -21.65 3.54 -6.54
CA SER A 328 -21.62 2.58 -7.64
C SER A 328 -21.72 3.27 -9.00
N THR A 329 -21.25 2.60 -10.06
CA THR A 329 -21.52 3.01 -11.46
C THR A 329 -22.77 2.32 -12.02
N VAL A 330 -23.33 1.36 -11.30
CA VAL A 330 -24.59 0.69 -11.63
C VAL A 330 -25.59 0.84 -10.49
N GLY A 331 -26.84 1.11 -10.82
CA GLY A 331 -27.93 1.26 -9.86
C GLY A 331 -29.12 0.36 -10.20
N LYS A 332 -29.75 -0.23 -9.18
CA LYS A 332 -31.04 -0.95 -9.32
C LYS A 332 -32.04 -0.39 -8.32
N LEU A 333 -33.20 0.06 -8.79
CA LEU A 333 -34.28 0.57 -7.96
C LEU A 333 -35.62 0.04 -8.43
N THR A 334 -36.57 -0.05 -7.50
CA THR A 334 -37.96 -0.40 -7.80
C THR A 334 -38.88 0.61 -7.14
N VAL A 335 -39.77 1.19 -7.93
CA VAL A 335 -40.73 2.22 -7.51
C VAL A 335 -42.13 1.69 -7.78
N ALA A 336 -42.98 1.70 -6.77
CA ALA A 336 -44.38 1.28 -6.88
C ALA A 336 -45.30 2.47 -6.61
N GLY A 337 -46.44 2.53 -7.30
CA GLY A 337 -47.40 3.61 -7.11
C GLY A 337 -48.63 3.50 -8.00
N ASN A 338 -49.68 4.22 -7.63
CA ASN A 338 -50.89 4.40 -8.44
C ASN A 338 -50.94 5.82 -9.00
N GLY A 339 -50.81 5.96 -10.31
CA GLY A 339 -50.70 7.27 -10.94
C GLY A 339 -50.28 7.15 -12.40
N THR A 340 -49.70 8.23 -12.92
CA THR A 340 -49.18 8.31 -14.29
C THR A 340 -47.66 8.51 -14.34
N LYS A 341 -46.98 8.48 -13.17
CA LYS A 341 -45.56 8.85 -13.05
C LYS A 341 -44.87 8.07 -11.94
N TRP A 342 -43.68 7.54 -12.26
CA TRP A 342 -42.78 6.87 -11.32
C TRP A 342 -41.37 7.44 -11.50
N VAL A 343 -40.74 7.83 -10.40
CA VAL A 343 -39.40 8.45 -10.39
C VAL A 343 -38.44 7.55 -9.63
N ALA A 344 -37.50 6.94 -10.33
CA ALA A 344 -36.39 6.21 -9.73
C ALA A 344 -35.19 7.15 -9.59
N ASP A 345 -34.89 7.59 -8.36
CA ASP A 345 -33.79 8.51 -8.06
C ASP A 345 -32.55 7.76 -7.57
N PHE A 346 -31.51 7.74 -8.41
CA PHE A 346 -30.25 7.06 -8.14
C PHE A 346 -29.17 7.99 -7.57
N SER A 347 -29.48 9.25 -7.24
CA SER A 347 -28.51 10.25 -6.76
C SER A 347 -27.72 9.81 -5.53
N SER A 348 -28.33 8.99 -4.66
CA SER A 348 -27.68 8.46 -3.47
C SER A 348 -26.65 7.37 -3.79
N VAL A 349 -26.82 6.64 -4.90
CA VAL A 349 -26.01 5.46 -5.26
C VAL A 349 -25.00 5.77 -6.36
N LEU A 350 -25.37 6.48 -7.42
CA LEU A 350 -24.48 6.76 -8.53
C LEU A 350 -23.35 7.69 -8.12
N ILE A 351 -22.14 7.39 -8.61
CA ILE A 351 -20.93 8.14 -8.28
C ILE A 351 -20.78 9.40 -9.13
N PHE A 352 -21.04 9.32 -10.44
CA PHE A 352 -20.91 10.47 -11.32
C PHE A 352 -22.24 11.24 -11.42
N PRO A 353 -22.23 12.58 -11.36
CA PRO A 353 -23.44 13.37 -11.49
C PRO A 353 -23.95 13.38 -12.94
N ASN A 354 -25.26 13.17 -13.12
CA ASN A 354 -25.96 13.31 -14.40
C ASN A 354 -25.32 12.52 -15.56
N LYS A 355 -24.93 11.27 -15.30
CA LYS A 355 -24.24 10.41 -16.28
C LYS A 355 -24.89 9.04 -16.37
N ILE A 356 -26.21 8.98 -16.52
CA ILE A 356 -26.88 7.73 -16.89
C ILE A 356 -26.67 7.55 -18.40
N SER A 357 -25.84 6.56 -18.74
CA SER A 357 -25.42 6.28 -20.12
C SER A 357 -26.31 5.23 -20.76
N ASN A 358 -26.74 4.24 -19.98
CA ASN A 358 -27.64 3.18 -20.40
C ASN A 358 -28.64 2.87 -19.27
N PHE A 359 -29.82 2.40 -19.63
CA PHE A 359 -30.81 1.92 -18.67
C PHE A 359 -31.68 0.80 -19.25
N GLN A 360 -32.21 -0.02 -18.35
CA GLN A 360 -33.24 -1.02 -18.63
C GLN A 360 -34.37 -0.84 -17.63
N TYR A 361 -35.61 -1.05 -18.06
CA TYR A 361 -36.74 -1.03 -17.13
C TYR A 361 -37.79 -2.08 -17.48
N SER A 362 -38.50 -2.55 -16.45
CA SER A 362 -39.72 -3.34 -16.58
C SER A 362 -40.89 -2.59 -15.99
N PHE A 363 -42.04 -2.65 -16.64
CA PHE A 363 -43.28 -2.02 -16.20
C PHE A 363 -44.33 -3.09 -15.89
N TYR A 364 -44.60 -3.32 -14.61
CA TYR A 364 -45.55 -4.34 -14.15
C TYR A 364 -46.82 -3.69 -13.60
N VAL A 365 -47.94 -3.84 -14.31
CA VAL A 365 -49.26 -3.36 -13.86
C VAL A 365 -49.85 -4.36 -12.86
N ARG A 366 -50.24 -3.87 -11.69
CA ARG A 366 -50.95 -4.64 -10.67
C ARG A 366 -52.44 -4.63 -10.98
N GLY A 367 -52.96 -5.74 -11.49
CA GLY A 367 -54.38 -5.93 -11.81
C GLY A 367 -54.61 -6.19 -13.31
N VAL A 368 -55.84 -5.96 -13.77
CA VAL A 368 -56.19 -6.17 -15.18
C VAL A 368 -55.59 -5.02 -16.02
N PRO A 369 -54.77 -5.31 -17.05
CA PRO A 369 -54.24 -4.30 -17.95
C PRO A 369 -55.38 -3.50 -18.61
N THR A 370 -55.24 -2.18 -18.65
CA THR A 370 -56.18 -1.36 -19.41
C THR A 370 -55.85 -1.46 -20.90
N GLU A 371 -56.87 -1.59 -21.76
CA GLU A 371 -56.67 -1.54 -23.21
C GLU A 371 -55.95 -0.23 -23.60
N ASN A 372 -55.02 -0.30 -24.55
CA ASN A 372 -54.26 0.85 -25.07
C ASN A 372 -53.42 1.63 -24.02
N MET A 373 -52.87 0.92 -23.04
CA MET A 373 -51.88 1.48 -22.11
C MET A 373 -50.53 1.67 -22.82
N VAL A 374 -50.02 2.89 -22.78
CA VAL A 374 -48.69 3.26 -23.30
C VAL A 374 -47.87 3.83 -22.15
N HIS A 375 -46.63 3.38 -22.04
CA HIS A 375 -45.63 3.94 -21.11
C HIS A 375 -44.33 4.23 -21.84
N ALA A 376 -43.60 5.23 -21.35
CA ALA A 376 -42.28 5.58 -21.85
C ALA A 376 -41.43 6.18 -20.74
N VAL A 377 -40.11 6.14 -20.93
CA VAL A 377 -39.18 6.96 -20.15
C VAL A 377 -39.19 8.37 -20.75
N THR A 378 -39.40 9.38 -19.92
CA THR A 378 -39.52 10.79 -20.35
C THR A 378 -38.38 11.68 -19.84
N ASP A 379 -37.62 11.23 -18.84
CA ASP A 379 -36.43 11.93 -18.34
C ASP A 379 -35.40 10.94 -17.78
N VAL A 380 -34.12 11.23 -18.03
CA VAL A 380 -32.95 10.52 -17.48
C VAL A 380 -31.95 11.46 -16.80
N SER A 381 -32.32 12.73 -16.64
CA SER A 381 -31.44 13.76 -16.09
C SER A 381 -31.30 13.65 -14.57
N LYS A 382 -30.26 14.28 -14.03
CA LYS A 382 -29.99 14.41 -12.59
C LYS A 382 -29.94 13.06 -11.86
N ASN A 383 -29.43 12.03 -12.53
CA ASN A 383 -29.39 10.65 -12.02
C ASN A 383 -30.77 10.06 -11.66
N MET A 384 -31.84 10.56 -12.29
CA MET A 384 -33.19 10.03 -12.12
C MET A 384 -33.64 9.37 -13.42
N VAL A 385 -34.46 8.33 -13.32
CA VAL A 385 -35.23 7.80 -14.46
C VAL A 385 -36.70 8.02 -14.18
N VAL A 386 -37.36 8.76 -15.07
CA VAL A 386 -38.78 9.07 -14.98
C VAL A 386 -39.54 8.25 -15.99
N VAL A 387 -40.44 7.40 -15.51
CA VAL A 387 -41.35 6.61 -16.35
C VAL A 387 -42.75 7.19 -16.21
N GLU A 388 -43.39 7.47 -17.33
CA GLU A 388 -44.76 8.02 -17.38
C GLU A 388 -45.68 7.15 -18.23
N SER A 389 -46.97 7.14 -17.89
CA SER A 389 -48.01 6.44 -18.63
C SER A 389 -49.13 7.40 -19.05
N ASN A 390 -49.79 7.07 -20.16
CA ASN A 390 -50.94 7.84 -20.67
C ASN A 390 -52.21 7.69 -19.81
N LYS A 391 -52.23 6.75 -18.86
CA LYS A 391 -53.37 6.42 -18.00
C LYS A 391 -52.93 6.20 -16.57
N VAL A 392 -53.82 6.49 -15.62
CA VAL A 392 -53.63 6.15 -14.21
C VAL A 392 -53.65 4.64 -14.07
N VAL A 393 -52.55 4.07 -13.59
CA VAL A 393 -52.42 2.64 -13.30
C VAL A 393 -51.68 2.43 -11.99
N ASN A 394 -51.98 1.33 -11.30
CA ASN A 394 -51.18 0.86 -10.19
C ASN A 394 -50.06 -0.02 -10.74
N ALA A 395 -48.82 0.45 -10.73
CA ALA A 395 -47.70 -0.25 -11.34
C ALA A 395 -46.48 -0.31 -10.42
N VAL A 396 -45.62 -1.28 -10.73
CA VAL A 396 -44.27 -1.44 -10.20
C VAL A 396 -43.31 -1.26 -11.36
N VAL A 397 -42.42 -0.29 -11.23
CA VAL A 397 -41.38 0.01 -12.21
C VAL A 397 -40.05 -0.36 -11.60
N SER A 398 -39.39 -1.37 -12.17
CA SER A 398 -38.02 -1.75 -11.80
C SER A 398 -37.08 -1.21 -12.86
N VAL A 399 -36.04 -0.50 -12.42
CA VAL A 399 -35.08 0.20 -13.29
C VAL A 399 -33.67 -0.22 -12.89
N GLU A 400 -32.86 -0.53 -13.90
CA GLU A 400 -31.42 -0.72 -13.81
C GLU A 400 -30.72 0.32 -14.68
N VAL A 401 -29.71 0.99 -14.14
CA VAL A 401 -28.96 2.07 -14.82
C VAL A 401 -27.47 1.79 -14.77
N ASP A 402 -26.75 2.24 -15.80
CA ASP A 402 -25.29 2.12 -15.95
C ASP A 402 -24.70 3.47 -16.39
N GLN A 403 -23.57 3.85 -15.80
CA GLN A 403 -22.82 5.08 -16.13
C GLN A 403 -21.74 4.89 -17.20
N SER A 404 -21.50 3.65 -17.63
CA SER A 404 -20.56 3.27 -18.70
C SER A 404 -21.24 3.19 -20.07
N SER A 405 -20.44 3.04 -21.13
CA SER A 405 -20.89 2.76 -22.50
C SER A 405 -21.69 3.89 -23.18
N MET A 406 -21.28 5.16 -23.02
CA MET A 406 -21.81 6.24 -23.86
C MET A 406 -21.32 6.12 -25.31
N VAL A 407 -22.09 6.66 -26.26
CA VAL A 407 -21.69 6.75 -27.68
C VAL A 407 -20.32 7.44 -27.87
N GLU A 408 -19.92 8.28 -26.92
CA GLU A 408 -18.66 9.03 -26.92
C GLU A 408 -17.54 8.37 -26.10
N GLU A 409 -17.77 7.22 -25.46
CA GLU A 409 -16.69 6.52 -24.74
C GLU A 409 -15.61 6.03 -25.71
N ILE A 410 -14.37 6.34 -25.37
CA ILE A 410 -13.23 5.95 -26.19
C ILE A 410 -12.70 4.61 -25.64
N ASN A 411 -12.92 3.53 -26.40
CA ASN A 411 -12.46 2.18 -26.06
C ASN A 411 -10.92 1.98 -26.22
N HIS A 412 -10.15 3.07 -26.31
CA HIS A 412 -8.70 3.10 -26.41
C HIS A 412 -8.17 4.42 -25.81
N LEU A 413 -6.99 4.37 -25.18
CA LEU A 413 -6.38 5.52 -24.50
C LEU A 413 -5.34 6.25 -25.33
#